data_AF-A0A843GP17-F1
#
_entry.id   AF-A0A843GP17-F1
#
_cell.length_a   1.000
_cell.length_b   1.000
_cell.length_c   1.000
_cell.angle_alpha   90.00
_cell.angle_beta   90.00
_cell.angle_gamma   90.00
#
_symmetry.space_group_name_H-M   'P 1'
#
loop_
_entity.id
_entity.type
_entity.pdbx_description
1 polymer ?
#
loop_
_entity_poly.entity_id
_entity_poly.type
_entity_poly.pdbx_seq_one_letter_code
_entity_poly.pdbx_strand_id
1 'polypeptide(L)'
;MINFLQETIEAILDSGHQINDVMFIGSSSGKYRIDWCKFEQLANFEYDNGYGGQEIASDLIIYFNDHTYIQRGEYDGSEWWEYNVPKIFNPEDHYETFDKLTGGNSWRTVEELQNEEEEY
;
A
#
# COMPACT_ATOMS: atom_id res chain seq x y z
N MET A 1 -0.92 -12.07 13.48
CA MET A 1 -2.06 -12.20 12.55
C MET A 1 -3.04 -11.06 12.75
N ILE A 2 -3.08 -10.17 11.75
CA ILE A 2 -3.96 -9.00 11.64
C ILE A 2 -4.60 -9.02 10.25
N ASN A 3 -5.80 -8.45 10.10
CA ASN A 3 -6.41 -8.26 8.78
C ASN A 3 -5.88 -6.96 8.17
N PHE A 4 -5.23 -7.04 7.01
CA PHE A 4 -4.55 -5.90 6.39
C PHE A 4 -5.52 -4.77 5.97
N LEU A 5 -6.70 -5.12 5.47
CA LEU A 5 -7.74 -4.14 5.14
C LEU A 5 -8.20 -3.37 6.39
N GLN A 6 -8.45 -4.07 7.50
CA GLN A 6 -8.87 -3.45 8.75
C GLN A 6 -7.78 -2.54 9.34
N GLU A 7 -6.52 -3.00 9.36
CA GLU A 7 -5.36 -2.18 9.75
C GLU A 7 -5.28 -0.90 8.92
N THR A 8 -5.49 -1.03 7.61
CA THR A 8 -5.45 0.09 6.67
C THR A 8 -6.56 1.11 6.94
N ILE A 9 -7.79 0.63 7.19
CA ILE A 9 -8.93 1.50 7.54
C ILE A 9 -8.63 2.27 8.83
N GLU A 10 -8.07 1.61 9.84
CA GLU A 10 -7.68 2.24 11.10
C GLU A 10 -6.59 3.31 10.87
N ALA A 11 -5.57 3.02 10.07
CA ALA A 11 -4.51 3.98 9.75
C ALA A 11 -5.04 5.23 9.01
N ILE A 12 -6.00 5.06 8.10
CA ILE A 12 -6.68 6.19 7.43
C ILE A 12 -7.39 7.06 8.46
N LEU A 13 -8.16 6.45 9.37
CA LEU A 13 -8.89 7.18 10.41
C LEU A 13 -7.94 7.90 11.38
N ASP A 14 -6.85 7.25 11.79
CA ASP A 14 -5.84 7.81 12.69
C ASP A 14 -5.08 8.99 12.05
N SER A 15 -4.96 9.00 10.72
CA SER A 15 -4.42 10.14 9.98
C SER A 15 -5.37 11.35 9.90
N GLY A 16 -6.61 11.22 10.37
CA GLY A 16 -7.64 12.26 10.30
C GLY A 16 -8.45 12.26 9.00
N HIS A 17 -8.31 11.25 8.16
CA HIS A 17 -8.98 11.13 6.86
C HIS A 17 -10.12 10.11 6.88
N GLN A 18 -10.94 10.12 5.84
CA GLN A 18 -11.95 9.12 5.55
C GLN A 18 -11.61 8.36 4.26
N ILE A 19 -12.24 7.21 4.06
CA ILE A 19 -12.12 6.43 2.80
C ILE A 19 -12.42 7.30 1.57
N ASN A 20 -13.40 8.21 1.67
CA ASN A 20 -13.77 9.12 0.59
C ASN A 20 -12.69 10.18 0.28
N ASP A 21 -11.74 10.38 1.19
CA ASP A 21 -10.61 11.29 0.96
C ASP A 21 -9.48 10.61 0.18
N VAL A 22 -9.53 9.30 -0.02
CA VAL A 22 -8.53 8.55 -0.79
C VAL A 22 -8.67 8.87 -2.28
N MET A 23 -7.61 9.42 -2.86
CA MET A 23 -7.52 9.68 -4.29
C MET A 23 -7.03 8.42 -5.04
N PHE A 24 -5.98 7.78 -4.55
CA PHE A 24 -5.49 6.50 -5.09
C PHE A 24 -4.65 5.74 -4.06
N ILE A 25 -4.47 4.44 -4.31
CA ILE A 25 -3.54 3.56 -3.61
C ILE A 25 -2.51 3.09 -4.63
N GLY A 26 -1.22 3.09 -4.29
CA GLY A 26 -0.21 2.83 -5.31
C GLY A 26 1.21 2.73 -4.81
N SER A 27 2.15 2.64 -5.75
CA SER A 27 3.59 2.73 -5.48
C SER A 27 3.98 4.16 -5.08
N SER A 28 4.99 4.32 -4.23
CA SER A 28 5.52 5.62 -3.82
C SER A 28 6.06 6.46 -4.98
N SER A 29 6.38 5.84 -6.13
CA SER A 29 6.77 6.51 -7.37
C SER A 29 5.59 7.14 -8.12
N GLY A 30 4.36 6.71 -7.82
CA GLY A 30 3.14 7.06 -8.54
C GLY A 30 2.95 6.32 -9.87
N LYS A 31 3.86 5.40 -10.25
CA LYS A 31 3.77 4.61 -11.49
C LYS A 31 2.59 3.64 -11.47
N TYR A 32 2.35 2.99 -10.33
CA TYR A 32 1.24 2.07 -10.12
C TYR A 32 0.16 2.72 -9.27
N ARG A 33 -1.10 2.68 -9.71
CA ARG A 33 -2.26 3.23 -8.99
C ARG A 33 -3.49 2.35 -9.18
N ILE A 34 -4.28 2.20 -8.11
CA ILE A 34 -5.61 1.60 -8.11
C ILE A 34 -6.56 2.47 -7.26
N ASP A 35 -7.86 2.30 -7.47
CA ASP A 35 -8.88 2.93 -6.63
C ASP A 35 -9.15 2.11 -5.36
N TRP A 36 -9.91 2.71 -4.43
CA TRP A 36 -10.29 2.06 -3.18
C TRP A 36 -11.07 0.76 -3.39
N CYS A 37 -11.97 0.71 -4.37
CA CYS A 37 -12.82 -0.46 -4.62
C CYS A 37 -11.98 -1.68 -5.01
N LYS A 38 -10.95 -1.48 -5.86
CA LYS A 38 -10.01 -2.53 -6.21
C LYS A 38 -9.09 -2.88 -5.04
N PHE A 39 -8.60 -1.88 -4.31
CA PHE A 39 -7.77 -2.12 -3.14
C PHE A 39 -8.50 -2.97 -2.08
N GLU A 40 -9.76 -2.68 -1.78
CA GLU A 40 -10.57 -3.42 -0.80
C GLU A 40 -10.67 -4.91 -1.14
N GLN A 41 -10.78 -5.25 -2.42
CA GLN A 41 -10.80 -6.65 -2.88
C GLN A 41 -9.45 -7.35 -2.71
N LEU A 42 -8.35 -6.62 -2.91
CA LEU A 42 -7.00 -7.17 -2.80
C LEU A 42 -6.50 -7.24 -1.36
N ALA A 43 -6.91 -6.30 -0.50
CA ALA A 43 -6.37 -6.12 0.85
C ALA A 43 -7.07 -6.95 1.93
N ASN A 44 -8.20 -7.59 1.61
CA ASN A 44 -8.97 -8.36 2.57
C ASN A 44 -8.38 -9.76 2.82
N PHE A 45 -7.22 -9.81 3.48
CA PHE A 45 -6.55 -11.03 3.92
C PHE A 45 -5.88 -10.83 5.29
N GLU A 46 -5.58 -11.95 5.95
CA GLU A 46 -4.81 -11.97 7.19
C GLU A 46 -3.32 -12.17 6.88
N TYR A 47 -2.46 -11.46 7.60
CA TYR A 47 -1.00 -11.57 7.48
C TYR A 47 -0.34 -11.47 8.87
N ASP A 48 0.91 -11.91 9.00
CA ASP A 48 1.67 -11.74 10.24
C ASP A 48 2.50 -10.45 10.19
N ASN A 49 2.07 -9.43 10.95
CA ASN A 49 2.78 -8.16 11.07
C ASN A 49 3.86 -8.17 12.17
N GLY A 50 4.19 -9.35 12.71
CA GLY A 50 5.20 -9.57 13.75
C GLY A 50 6.57 -10.01 13.20
N TYR A 51 7.47 -10.43 14.10
CA TYR A 51 8.85 -10.84 13.76
C TYR A 51 8.89 -11.88 12.63
N GLY A 52 9.49 -11.51 11.50
CA GLY A 52 9.48 -12.32 10.28
C GLY A 52 10.06 -11.54 9.09
N GLY A 53 9.60 -11.85 7.88
CA GLY A 53 9.92 -11.07 6.69
C GLY A 53 8.71 -10.25 6.26
N GLN A 54 8.96 -9.05 5.73
CA GLN A 54 7.94 -8.15 5.18
C GLN A 54 6.99 -8.89 4.23
N GLU A 55 5.68 -8.81 4.47
CA GLU A 55 4.67 -9.49 3.66
C GLU A 55 3.95 -8.55 2.68
N ILE A 56 3.85 -7.26 3.00
CA ILE A 56 3.15 -6.26 2.19
C ILE A 56 4.13 -5.46 1.35
N ALA A 57 3.76 -5.01 0.15
CA ALA A 57 4.58 -4.13 -0.67
C ALA A 57 5.17 -2.92 0.10
N SER A 58 6.50 -2.77 0.11
CA SER A 58 7.23 -1.80 0.96
C SER A 58 6.98 -0.35 0.55
N ASP A 59 6.71 -0.11 -0.71
CA ASP A 59 6.51 1.22 -1.27
C ASP A 59 5.03 1.56 -1.46
N LEU A 60 4.12 0.77 -0.88
CA LEU A 60 2.68 1.03 -0.96
C LEU A 60 2.32 2.31 -0.20
N ILE A 61 1.59 3.18 -0.87
CA ILE A 61 1.07 4.45 -0.34
C ILE A 61 -0.45 4.52 -0.49
N ILE A 62 -1.07 5.24 0.43
CA ILE A 62 -2.46 5.69 0.33
C ILE A 62 -2.42 7.21 0.24
N TYR A 63 -2.81 7.74 -0.91
CA TYR A 63 -2.69 9.15 -1.22
C TYR A 63 -4.05 9.83 -1.14
N PHE A 64 -4.12 10.94 -0.41
CA PHE A 64 -5.36 11.66 -0.12
C PHE A 64 -5.56 12.87 -1.03
N ASN A 65 -6.80 13.34 -1.11
CA ASN A 65 -7.20 14.51 -1.91
C ASN A 65 -6.55 15.83 -1.46
N ASP A 66 -6.01 15.89 -0.24
CA ASP A 66 -5.30 17.06 0.32
C ASP A 66 -3.79 17.07 0.04
N HIS A 67 -3.31 16.11 -0.76
CA HIS A 67 -1.91 15.86 -1.11
C HIS A 67 -1.03 15.29 0.01
N THR A 68 -1.62 14.86 1.12
CA THR A 68 -0.94 14.06 2.14
C THR A 68 -1.03 12.57 1.80
N TYR A 69 -0.21 11.74 2.45
CA TYR A 69 -0.25 10.30 2.27
C TYR A 69 0.25 9.56 3.50
N ILE A 70 -0.20 8.31 3.63
CA ILE A 70 0.44 7.32 4.50
C ILE A 70 1.19 6.30 3.64
N GLN A 71 2.33 5.80 4.12
CA GLN A 71 3.15 4.81 3.43
C GLN A 71 3.44 3.63 4.35
N ARG A 72 3.79 2.48 3.76
CA ARG A 72 4.29 1.34 4.54
C ARG A 72 5.66 1.65 5.13
N GLY A 73 5.76 1.43 6.43
CA GLY A 73 7.00 1.41 7.19
C GLY A 73 7.34 -0.02 7.57
N GLU A 74 8.63 -0.33 7.54
CA GLU A 74 9.17 -1.59 8.03
C GLU A 74 10.45 -1.31 8.83
N TYR A 75 10.63 -2.05 9.93
CA TYR A 75 11.91 -2.17 10.62
C TYR A 75 11.96 -3.46 11.45
N ASP A 76 12.97 -4.31 11.19
CA ASP A 76 13.23 -5.56 11.91
C ASP A 76 12.04 -6.54 11.88
N GLY A 77 11.38 -6.62 10.73
CA GLY A 77 10.20 -7.45 10.48
C GLY A 77 8.90 -6.86 11.04
N SER A 78 8.95 -5.76 11.81
CA SER A 78 7.74 -5.05 12.23
C SER A 78 7.24 -4.15 11.10
N GLU A 79 5.94 -4.15 10.89
CA GLU A 79 5.29 -3.59 9.72
C GLU A 79 4.15 -2.65 10.14
N TRP A 80 4.12 -1.40 9.65
CA TRP A 80 3.13 -0.38 10.06
C TRP A 80 2.85 0.68 8.98
N TRP A 81 1.91 1.59 9.25
CA TRP A 81 1.62 2.77 8.42
C TRP A 81 2.25 4.04 9.00
N GLU A 82 2.98 4.80 8.19
CA GLU A 82 3.63 6.05 8.57
C GLU A 82 3.01 7.25 7.83
N TYR A 83 2.61 8.27 8.59
CA TYR A 83 2.09 9.53 8.04
C TYR A 83 3.21 10.43 7.54
N ASN A 84 3.09 10.92 6.30
CA ASN A 84 4.13 11.69 5.63
C ASN A 84 3.66 13.06 5.15
N VAL A 85 4.63 13.98 5.05
CA VAL A 85 4.43 15.36 4.56
C VAL A 85 4.12 15.39 3.05
N PRO A 86 3.52 16.48 2.53
CA PRO A 86 2.91 16.47 1.20
C PRO A 86 3.88 16.14 0.07
N LYS A 87 3.46 15.26 -0.83
CA LYS A 87 4.08 15.00 -2.13
C LYS A 87 3.04 15.28 -3.20
N ILE A 88 3.39 15.91 -4.32
CA ILE A 88 2.41 16.24 -5.35
C ILE A 88 2.45 15.17 -6.45
N PHE A 89 1.33 14.49 -6.68
CA PHE A 89 1.07 13.71 -7.88
C PHE A 89 0.01 14.40 -8.73
N ASN A 90 0.14 14.36 -10.06
CA ASN A 90 -0.88 14.87 -10.95
C ASN A 90 -1.89 13.75 -11.23
N PRO A 91 -3.21 13.99 -11.12
CA PRO A 91 -4.22 13.02 -11.51
C PRO A 91 -4.09 12.55 -12.97
N GLU A 92 -3.55 13.40 -13.85
CA GLU A 92 -3.36 13.12 -15.28
C GLU A 92 -2.02 12.42 -15.62
N ASP A 93 -1.18 12.15 -14.62
CA ASP A 93 0.05 11.38 -14.84
C ASP A 93 -0.31 9.99 -15.38
N HIS A 94 0.49 9.49 -16.32
CA HIS A 94 0.34 8.11 -16.78
C HIS A 94 0.64 7.15 -15.63
N TYR A 95 -0.28 6.21 -15.39
CA TYR A 95 -0.11 5.14 -14.41
C TYR A 95 -0.58 3.79 -14.96
N GLU A 96 -0.06 2.73 -14.35
CA GLU A 96 -0.47 1.35 -14.56
C GLU A 96 -1.30 0.87 -13.36
N THR A 97 -2.19 -0.09 -13.59
CA THR A 97 -2.91 -0.76 -12.49
C THR A 97 -2.19 -2.05 -12.11
N PHE A 98 -2.47 -2.57 -10.92
CA PHE A 98 -1.83 -3.79 -10.39
C PHE A 98 -2.82 -4.68 -9.65
N ASP A 99 -2.44 -5.94 -9.43
CA ASP A 99 -3.33 -6.98 -8.89
C ASP A 99 -2.74 -7.73 -7.68
N LYS A 100 -1.50 -7.42 -7.28
CA LYS A 100 -0.82 -8.07 -6.15
C LYS A 100 -0.28 -7.06 -5.14
N LEU A 101 -0.57 -7.31 -3.86
CA LEU A 101 -0.07 -6.54 -2.70
C LEU A 101 0.99 -7.28 -1.88
N THR A 102 1.10 -8.59 -2.06
CA THR A 102 1.98 -9.50 -1.33
C THR A 102 2.49 -10.60 -2.27
N GLY A 103 3.61 -11.25 -1.92
CA GLY A 103 4.23 -12.32 -2.70
C GLY A 103 5.26 -13.10 -1.87
N GLY A 104 5.60 -14.31 -2.32
CA GLY A 104 6.35 -15.31 -1.53
C GLY A 104 7.79 -14.97 -1.14
N ASN A 105 8.33 -13.83 -1.59
CA ASN A 105 9.61 -13.31 -1.14
C ASN A 105 9.41 -11.95 -0.46
N SER A 106 9.98 -11.81 0.73
CA SER A 106 9.92 -10.57 1.51
C SER A 106 10.66 -9.42 0.82
N TRP A 107 10.33 -8.18 1.21
CA TRP A 107 11.01 -6.93 0.79
C TRP A 107 10.71 -6.42 -0.61
N ARG A 108 9.54 -6.75 -1.17
CA ARG A 108 9.19 -6.33 -2.53
C ARG A 108 8.42 -5.03 -2.59
N THR A 109 8.64 -4.30 -3.66
CA THR A 109 7.84 -3.16 -4.09
C THR A 109 6.62 -3.60 -4.89
N VAL A 110 5.65 -2.71 -5.09
CA VAL A 110 4.49 -2.92 -5.98
C VAL A 110 4.95 -3.32 -7.38
N GLU A 111 6.02 -2.71 -7.89
CA GLU A 111 6.58 -3.02 -9.21
C GLU A 111 7.16 -4.43 -9.30
N GLU A 112 7.94 -4.86 -8.31
CA GLU A 112 8.55 -6.20 -8.29
C GLU A 112 7.50 -7.30 -8.20
N LEU A 113 6.40 -7.06 -7.48
CA LEU A 113 5.28 -8.00 -7.40
C LEU A 113 4.56 -8.19 -8.74
N GLN A 114 4.58 -7.19 -9.62
CA GLN A 114 3.94 -7.31 -10.93
C GLN A 114 4.84 -7.98 -11.97
N ASN A 115 6.17 -7.91 -11.80
CA ASN A 115 7.16 -8.46 -12.73
C ASN A 115 7.65 -9.86 -12.35
N GLU A 116 7.03 -10.50 -11.35
CA GLU A 116 7.38 -11.86 -10.96
C GLU A 116 7.00 -12.85 -12.07
N GLU A 117 7.99 -13.28 -12.85
CA GLU A 117 7.90 -14.54 -13.59
C GLU A 117 7.79 -15.68 -12.55
N GLU A 118 6.86 -16.60 -12.76
CA GLU A 118 6.76 -17.83 -11.97
C GLU A 118 8.10 -18.59 -12.10
N GLU A 119 9.04 -18.36 -11.19
CA GLU A 119 10.19 -19.25 -11.04
C GLU A 119 9.65 -20.60 -10.50
N TYR A 120 9.60 -21.56 -11.41
CA TYR A 120 9.09 -22.93 -11.27
C TYR A 120 9.68 -23.74 -10.11
#